data_AF-A0A640XNF8-F1
#
_entry.id   AF-A0A640XNF8-F1
#
_cell.length_a   1.000
_cell.length_b   1.000
_cell.length_c   1.000
_cell.angle_alpha   90.00
_cell.angle_beta   90.00
_cell.angle_gamma   90.00
#
_symmetry.space_group_name_H-M   'P 1'
#
loop_
_entity.id
_entity.type
_entity.pdbx_description
1 polymer ?
#
loop_
_entity_poly.entity_id
_entity_poly.type
_entity_poly.pdbx_seq_one_letter_code
_entity_poly.pdbx_strand_id
1 'polypeptide(L)' 'MDKNTRYIKQGLLAEKKQSMSKLEIQADRCRKDVNIYLFSSDGIKGMEFEHAKQAFEELTQVVEEYKRVTEEIKRIENEL' A
#
# COMPACT_ATOMS: atom_id res chain seq x y z
N MET A 1 -4.68 20.54 25.30
CA MET A 1 -3.57 19.72 24.77
C MET A 1 -2.29 20.54 24.82
N ASP A 2 -1.20 19.99 25.37
CA ASP A 2 0.10 20.66 25.41
C ASP A 2 0.65 20.92 23.99
N LYS A 3 1.37 22.03 23.79
CA LYS A 3 1.92 22.41 22.47
C LYS A 3 2.84 21.32 21.94
N ASN A 4 3.66 20.71 22.80
CA ASN A 4 4.56 19.62 22.38
C ASN A 4 3.77 18.38 21.93
N THR A 5 2.70 18.00 22.63
CA THR A 5 1.84 16.87 22.22
C THR A 5 1.23 17.10 20.83
N ARG A 6 0.82 18.35 20.53
CA ARG A 6 0.27 18.71 19.21
C ARG A 6 1.30 18.56 18.09
N TYR A 7 2.53 19.02 18.31
CA TYR A 7 3.60 18.92 17.30
C TYR A 7 4.02 17.47 17.06
N ILE A 8 4.18 16.67 18.12
CA ILE A 8 4.52 15.24 18.00
C ILE A 8 3.44 14.52 17.17
N LYS A 9 2.17 14.78 17.46
CA LYS A 9 1.04 14.18 16.77
C LYS A 9 0.99 14.54 15.28
N GLN A 10 1.27 15.81 14.93
CA GLN A 10 1.35 16.25 13.54
C GLN A 10 2.48 15.57 12.78
N GLY A 11 3.65 15.39 13.42
CA GLY A 11 4.78 14.65 12.85
C GLY A 11 4.40 13.20 12.53
N LEU A 12 3.79 12.51 13.48
CA LEU A 12 3.36 11.11 13.30
C LEU A 12 2.33 10.97 12.17
N LEU A 13 1.37 11.89 12.07
CA LEU A 13 0.40 11.90 10.96
C LEU A 13 1.08 12.10 9.61
N ALA A 14 2.07 12.99 9.52
CA ALA A 14 2.82 13.22 8.29
C ALA A 14 3.60 11.96 7.85
N GLU A 15 4.28 11.30 8.79
CA GLU A 15 4.99 10.05 8.54
C GLU A 15 4.05 8.95 8.03
N LYS A 16 2.88 8.77 8.67
CA LYS A 16 1.89 7.77 8.27
C LYS A 16 1.30 8.07 6.89
N LYS A 17 1.00 9.33 6.58
CA LYS A 17 0.55 9.75 5.24
C LYS A 17 1.61 9.51 4.17
N GLN A 18 2.89 9.74 4.49
CA GLN A 18 3.98 9.40 3.58
C GLN A 18 4.06 7.89 3.33
N SER A 19 3.89 7.07 4.37
CA SER A 19 3.84 5.61 4.23
C SER A 19 2.67 5.16 3.35
N MET A 20 1.47 5.75 3.51
CA MET A 20 0.33 5.46 2.62
C MET A 20 0.66 5.74 1.15
N SER A 21 1.29 6.88 0.85
CA SER A 21 1.66 7.23 -0.52
C SER A 21 2.64 6.21 -1.13
N LYS A 22 3.59 5.69 -0.33
CA LYS A 22 4.51 4.62 -0.78
C LYS A 22 3.76 3.32 -1.07
N LEU A 23 2.79 2.95 -0.23
CA LEU A 23 1.97 1.75 -0.42
C LEU A 23 1.11 1.86 -1.68
N GLU A 24 0.57 3.05 -1.99
CA GLU A 24 -0.20 3.27 -3.23
C GLU A 24 0.67 3.07 -4.49
N ILE A 25 1.90 3.57 -4.47
CA ILE A 25 2.87 3.36 -5.56
C ILE A 25 3.20 1.87 -5.70
N GLN A 26 3.42 1.16 -4.59
CA GLN A 26 3.69 -0.28 -4.60
C GLN A 26 2.49 -1.08 -5.12
N ALA A 27 1.27 -0.74 -4.72
CA ALA A 27 0.06 -1.39 -5.20
C ALA A 27 -0.13 -1.20 -6.70
N ASP A 28 0.10 0.00 -7.23
CA ASP A 28 0.02 0.25 -8.68
C ASP A 28 1.10 -0.52 -9.46
N ARG A 29 2.31 -0.65 -8.90
CA ARG A 29 3.35 -1.51 -9.48
C ARG A 29 2.90 -2.97 -9.55
N CYS A 30 2.49 -3.55 -8.42
CA CYS A 30 2.06 -4.95 -8.38
C CYS A 30 0.88 -5.22 -9.33
N ARG A 31 -0.06 -4.28 -9.44
CA ARG A 31 -1.16 -4.35 -10.41
C ARG A 31 -0.66 -4.39 -11.85
N LYS A 32 0.36 -3.60 -12.20
CA LYS A 32 0.98 -3.63 -13.53
C LYS A 32 1.72 -4.94 -13.76
N ASP A 33 2.44 -5.43 -12.76
CA ASP A 33 3.19 -6.69 -12.84
C ASP A 33 2.23 -7.86 -13.12
N VAL A 34 1.13 -7.97 -12.37
CA VAL A 34 0.05 -8.94 -12.65
C VAL A 34 -0.45 -8.84 -14.09
N ASN A 35 -0.69 -7.62 -14.58
CA ASN A 35 -1.18 -7.43 -15.95
C ASN A 35 -0.14 -7.89 -16.98
N ILE A 36 1.14 -7.59 -16.76
CA ILE A 36 2.23 -8.01 -17.64
C ILE A 36 2.33 -9.54 -17.67
N TYR A 37 2.28 -10.19 -16.52
CA TYR A 37 2.44 -11.63 -16.42
C TYR A 37 1.24 -12.43 -16.95
N LEU A 38 0.03 -11.88 -16.89
CA LEU A 38 -1.18 -12.59 -17.34
C LEU A 38 -1.65 -12.21 -18.74
N PHE A 39 -1.36 -11.00 -19.22
CA PHE A 39 -1.87 -10.50 -20.51
C PHE A 39 -0.73 -10.23 -21.49
N SER A 40 0.09 -11.25 -21.74
CA SER A 40 1.15 -11.17 -22.74
C SER A 40 0.60 -11.31 -24.16
N SER A 41 1.34 -10.78 -25.14
CA SER A 41 0.99 -10.85 -26.57
C SER A 41 0.98 -12.29 -27.11
N ASP A 42 1.64 -13.21 -26.42
CA ASP A 42 1.74 -14.63 -26.79
C ASP A 42 0.56 -15.47 -26.27
N GLY A 43 -0.44 -14.81 -25.67
CA GLY A 43 -1.61 -15.46 -25.08
C GLY A 43 -1.21 -16.42 -23.96
N ILE A 44 -1.88 -17.58 -23.90
CA ILE A 44 -1.66 -18.57 -22.82
C ILE A 44 -0.19 -19.02 -22.71
N LYS A 45 0.55 -19.08 -23.83
CA LYS A 45 1.94 -19.56 -23.83
C LYS A 45 2.91 -18.63 -23.12
N GLY A 46 2.63 -17.33 -23.13
CA GLY A 46 3.46 -16.34 -22.45
C GLY A 46 2.89 -15.93 -21.10
N MET A 47 1.96 -16.70 -20.52
CA MET A 47 1.46 -16.42 -19.18
C MET A 47 2.46 -16.92 -18.15
N GLU A 48 2.92 -16.03 -17.27
CA GLU A 48 3.84 -16.33 -16.19
C GLU A 48 3.06 -16.44 -14.87
N PHE A 49 2.28 -17.52 -14.73
CA PHE A 49 1.30 -17.65 -13.64
C PHE A 49 1.93 -17.61 -12.23
N GLU A 50 3.12 -18.19 -12.05
CA GLU A 50 3.81 -18.14 -10.76
C GLU A 50 4.27 -16.72 -10.40
N HIS A 51 4.76 -15.94 -11.37
CA HIS A 51 5.10 -14.53 -11.15
C HIS A 51 3.84 -13.68 -10.89
N ALA A 52 2.75 -13.93 -11.63
CA ALA A 52 1.46 -13.30 -11.37
C ALA A 52 0.94 -13.60 -9.96
N LYS A 53 1.06 -14.85 -9.51
CA LYS A 53 0.68 -15.27 -8.16
C LYS A 53 1.50 -14.54 -7.10
N GLN A 54 2.82 -14.46 -7.26
CA GLN A 54 3.69 -13.71 -6.35
C GLN A 54 3.32 -12.22 -6.31
N ALA A 55 3.06 -11.60 -7.47
CA ALA A 55 2.63 -10.21 -7.55
C ALA A 55 1.26 -9.98 -6.88
N PHE A 56 0.35 -10.96 -6.95
CA PHE A 56 -0.92 -10.92 -6.21
C PHE A 56 -0.74 -11.06 -4.70
N GLU A 57 0.14 -11.94 -4.25
CA GLU A 57 0.46 -12.10 -2.82
C GLU A 57 1.05 -10.81 -2.25
N GLU A 58 1.99 -10.18 -2.98
CA GLU A 58 2.54 -8.87 -2.59
C GLU A 58 1.47 -7.77 -2.59
N LEU A 59 0.64 -7.70 -3.65
CA LEU A 59 -0.46 -6.74 -3.71
C LEU A 59 -1.42 -6.89 -2.53
N THR A 60 -1.74 -8.13 -2.14
CA THR A 60 -2.61 -8.42 -1.00
C THR A 60 -2.01 -7.86 0.29
N GLN A 61 -0.72 -8.13 0.54
CA GLN A 61 -0.01 -7.60 1.72
C GLN A 61 0.03 -6.08 1.75
N VAL A 62 0.29 -5.43 0.60
CA VAL A 62 0.31 -3.96 0.49
C VAL A 62 -1.06 -3.37 0.80
N VAL A 63 -2.14 -3.99 0.32
CA VAL A 63 -3.52 -3.53 0.59
C VAL A 63 -3.90 -3.70 2.05
N GLU A 64 -3.52 -4.81 2.68
CA GLU A 64 -3.74 -5.03 4.12
C GLU A 64 -2.97 -4.00 4.97
N GLU A 65 -1.72 -3.73 4.62
CA GLU A 65 -0.89 -2.71 5.26
C GLU A 65 -1.52 -1.32 5.12
N TYR A 66 -1.99 -0.96 3.92
CA TYR A 66 -2.65 0.31 3.66
C TYR A 66 -3.90 0.50 4.54
N LYS A 67 -4.72 -0.55 4.67
CA LYS A 67 -5.88 -0.54 5.57
C LYS A 67 -5.46 -0.33 7.02
N ARG A 68 -4.43 -1.03 7.49
CA ARG A 68 -3.92 -0.88 8.87
C ARG A 68 -3.43 0.54 9.13
N VAL A 69 -2.62 1.12 8.24
CA VAL A 69 -2.12 2.50 8.35
C VAL A 69 -3.28 3.50 8.33
N THR A 70 -4.30 3.26 7.52
CA THR A 70 -5.51 4.09 7.48
C THR A 70 -6.24 4.08 8.83
N GLU A 71 -6.37 2.93 9.47
CA GLU A 71 -6.97 2.81 10.80
C GLU A 71 -6.11 3.46 11.90
N GLU A 72 -4.79 3.36 11.81
CA GLU A 72 -3.87 4.07 12.70
C GLU A 72 -4.02 5.59 12.59
N ILE A 73 -4.11 6.13 11.37
CA ILE A 73 -4.34 7.57 11.15
C ILE A 73 -5.67 7.99 11.77
N LYS A 74 -6.76 7.24 11.55
CA LYS A 74 -8.06 7.54 12.15
C LYS A 74 -8.01 7.53 13.67
N ARG A 75 -7.28 6.58 14.28
CA ARG A 75 -7.08 6.52 15.73
C ARG A 75 -6.34 7.76 16.23
N ILE A 76 -5.23 8.11 15.58
CA ILE A 76 -4.48 9.32 15.91
C ILE A 76 -5.40 10.54 15.77
N GLU A 77 -6.12 10.70 14.68
CA GLU A 77 -7.04 11.83 14.46
C GLU A 77 -8.17 11.89 15.51
N ASN A 78 -8.72 10.76 15.94
CA ASN A 78 -9.81 10.69 16.93
C ASN A 78 -9.35 10.87 18.39
N GLU A 79 -8.06 10.75 18.69
CA GLU A 79 -7.48 11.16 19.98
C GLU A 79 -7.32 12.70 20.09
N LEU A 80 -7.87 13.48 19.15
CA LEU A 80 -8.00 14.96 19.23
C LEU A 80 -9.31 15.34 19.91
#